data_AF-A0AAU7RCH8-F1
#
_entry.id   AF-A0AAU7RCH8-F1
#
_cell.length_a   1.000
_cell.length_b   1.000
_cell.length_c   1.000
_cell.angle_alpha   90.00
_cell.angle_beta   90.00
_cell.angle_gamma   90.00
#
_symmetry.space_group_name_H-M   'P 1'
#
loop_
_entity.id
_entity.type
_entity.pdbx_description
1 polymer ?
#
loop_
_entity_poly.entity_id
_entity_poly.type
_entity_poly.pdbx_seq_one_letter_code
_entity_poly.pdbx_strand_id
1 'polypeptide(L)'
;MNSKAVHYVSKSASAAAGSIGTAAVAAASAVAAAAVAASIVLSPVPDATARMDGVRADLQKAVELNQITAEQAARFEAKLAGRILGEA
;
A
#
# COMPACT_ATOMS: atom_id res chain seq x y z
N MET A 1 45.99 10.57 35.80
CA MET A 1 44.99 9.73 35.09
C MET A 1 45.07 10.06 33.61
N ASN A 2 45.19 9.07 32.73
CA ASN A 2 45.61 9.24 31.34
C ASN A 2 44.45 9.70 30.43
N SER A 3 44.49 10.93 29.90
CA SER A 3 43.43 11.54 29.09
C SER A 3 43.04 10.72 27.84
N LYS A 4 43.95 9.92 27.30
CA LYS A 4 43.67 9.03 26.15
C LYS A 4 42.63 7.96 26.45
N ALA A 5 42.56 7.45 27.68
CA ALA A 5 41.59 6.43 28.07
C ALA A 5 40.16 7.01 28.12
N VAL A 6 40.03 8.26 28.58
CA VAL A 6 38.75 8.97 28.68
C VAL A 6 38.15 9.23 27.29
N HIS A 7 38.99 9.65 26.33
CA HIS A 7 38.54 9.87 24.95
C HIS A 7 38.10 8.58 24.25
N TYR A 8 38.75 7.45 24.52
CA TYR A 8 38.39 6.17 23.90
C TYR A 8 37.03 5.67 24.39
N VAL A 9 36.79 5.70 25.70
CA VAL A 9 35.50 5.31 26.30
C VAL A 9 34.36 6.19 25.80
N SER A 10 34.58 7.50 25.72
CA SER A 10 33.56 8.43 25.22
C SER A 10 33.25 8.20 23.73
N LYS A 11 34.23 7.81 22.92
CA LYS A 11 34.04 7.54 21.48
C LYS A 11 33.30 6.21 21.25
N SER A 12 33.58 5.19 22.06
CA SER A 12 32.89 3.90 22.03
C SER A 12 31.42 4.01 22.47
N ALA A 13 31.13 4.81 23.50
CA ALA A 13 29.77 5.03 23.99
C ALA A 13 28.89 5.75 22.94
N SER A 14 29.41 6.77 22.26
CA SER A 14 28.67 7.49 21.22
C SER A 14 28.40 6.64 19.98
N ALA A 15 29.32 5.74 19.61
CA ALA A 15 29.13 4.81 18.50
C ALA A 15 28.04 3.77 18.77
N ALA A 16 27.95 3.27 20.01
CA ALA A 16 26.91 2.32 20.43
C ALA A 16 25.52 2.97 20.50
N ALA A 17 25.42 4.24 20.92
CA ALA A 17 24.15 4.97 20.94
C ALA A 17 23.61 5.23 19.52
N GLY A 18 24.48 5.54 18.57
CA GLY A 18 24.11 5.79 17.17
C GLY A 18 23.62 4.53 16.44
N SER A 19 24.19 3.36 16.73
CA SER A 19 23.79 2.08 16.10
C SER A 19 22.47 1.53 16.64
N ILE A 20 22.15 1.78 17.92
CA ILE A 20 20.86 1.39 18.51
C ILE A 20 19.71 2.22 17.92
N GLY A 21 19.93 3.53 17.73
CA GLY A 21 18.94 4.42 17.12
C GLY A 21 18.61 4.03 15.67
N THR A 22 19.61 3.71 14.86
CA THR A 22 19.40 3.31 13.45
C THR A 22 18.78 1.92 13.34
N ALA A 23 19.15 0.97 14.21
CA ALA A 23 18.53 -0.35 14.26
C ALA A 23 17.06 -0.28 14.69
N ALA A 24 16.71 0.57 15.66
CA ALA A 24 15.33 0.77 16.09
C ALA A 24 14.46 1.40 14.99
N VAL A 25 14.99 2.39 14.26
CA VAL A 25 14.29 3.01 13.11
C VAL A 25 14.11 2.03 11.95
N ALA A 26 15.13 1.20 11.67
CA ALA A 26 15.03 0.15 10.66
C ALA A 26 14.01 -0.93 11.03
N ALA A 27 14.00 -1.36 12.31
CA ALA A 27 13.02 -2.32 12.81
C ALA A 27 11.59 -1.77 12.78
N ALA A 28 11.37 -0.51 13.16
CA ALA A 28 10.07 0.15 13.09
C ALA A 28 9.56 0.24 11.64
N SER A 29 10.44 0.57 10.70
CA SER A 29 10.12 0.64 9.28
C SER A 29 9.75 -0.73 8.71
N ALA A 30 10.46 -1.78 9.10
CA ALA A 30 10.18 -3.16 8.68
C ALA A 30 8.82 -3.66 9.22
N VAL A 31 8.50 -3.37 10.50
CA VAL A 31 7.19 -3.72 11.10
C VAL A 31 6.04 -2.99 10.39
N ALA A 32 6.21 -1.71 10.07
CA ALA A 32 5.19 -0.95 9.34
C ALA A 32 4.96 -1.51 7.93
N ALA A 33 6.03 -1.85 7.20
CA ALA A 33 5.93 -2.48 5.88
C ALA A 33 5.26 -3.86 5.96
N ALA A 34 5.62 -4.67 6.95
CA ALA A 34 4.98 -5.97 7.20
C ALA A 34 3.49 -5.84 7.54
N ALA A 35 3.12 -4.82 8.33
CA ALA A 35 1.73 -4.55 8.67
C ALA A 35 0.90 -4.13 7.43
N VAL A 36 1.47 -3.31 6.53
CA VAL A 36 0.82 -2.96 5.26
C VAL A 36 0.66 -4.19 4.37
N ALA A 37 1.71 -4.99 4.21
CA ALA A 37 1.63 -6.23 3.44
C ALA A 37 0.60 -7.20 4.02
N ALA A 38 0.58 -7.38 5.34
CA ALA A 38 -0.41 -8.19 6.04
C ALA A 38 -1.83 -7.63 5.86
N SER A 39 -2.02 -6.31 5.87
CA SER A 39 -3.33 -5.70 5.62
C SER A 39 -3.84 -5.98 4.22
N ILE A 40 -2.97 -6.06 3.21
CA ILE A 40 -3.37 -6.41 1.84
C ILE A 40 -3.71 -7.90 1.74
N VAL A 41 -2.88 -8.76 2.33
CA VAL A 41 -3.08 -10.22 2.31
C VAL A 41 -4.34 -10.64 3.09
N LEU A 42 -4.62 -9.97 4.21
CA LEU A 42 -5.75 -10.28 5.07
C LEU A 42 -7.01 -9.45 4.76
N SER A 43 -6.93 -8.55 3.78
CA SER A 43 -8.11 -7.80 3.35
C SER A 43 -9.10 -8.75 2.68
N PRO A 44 -10.38 -8.73 3.09
CA PRO A 44 -11.41 -9.47 2.38
C PRO A 44 -11.47 -8.96 0.94
N VAL A 45 -11.39 -9.88 -0.02
CA VAL A 45 -11.63 -9.52 -1.42
C VAL A 45 -13.10 -9.08 -1.51
N PRO A 46 -13.39 -7.84 -1.92
CA PRO A 46 -14.76 -7.39 -2.04
C PRO A 46 -15.52 -8.28 -3.01
N ASP A 47 -16.77 -8.56 -2.68
CA ASP A 47 -17.66 -9.38 -3.47
C ASP A 47 -17.72 -8.89 -4.93
N ALA A 48 -17.98 -9.82 -5.86
CA ALA A 48 -18.04 -9.53 -7.29
C ALA A 48 -18.98 -8.35 -7.62
N THR A 49 -20.11 -8.24 -6.91
CA THR A 49 -21.05 -7.13 -7.08
C THR A 49 -20.45 -5.80 -6.60
N ALA A 50 -19.81 -5.77 -5.43
CA ALA A 50 -19.18 -4.56 -4.90
C ALA A 50 -18.05 -4.03 -5.80
N ARG A 51 -17.33 -4.93 -6.50
CA ARG A 51 -16.35 -4.54 -7.52
C ARG A 51 -16.98 -3.87 -8.74
N MET A 52 -18.17 -4.32 -9.15
CA MET A 52 -18.91 -3.72 -10.27
C MET A 52 -19.46 -2.33 -9.95
N ASP A 53 -19.82 -2.06 -8.69
CA ASP A 53 -20.32 -0.74 -8.27
C ASP A 53 -19.24 0.35 -8.42
N GLY A 54 -17.99 0.05 -8.05
CA GLY A 54 -16.86 0.95 -8.25
C GLY A 54 -16.61 1.24 -9.73
N VAL A 55 -16.68 0.20 -10.57
CA VAL A 55 -16.54 0.36 -12.03
C VAL A 55 -17.67 1.22 -12.60
N ARG A 56 -18.91 1.03 -12.16
CA ARG A 56 -20.05 1.83 -12.63
C ARG A 56 -19.87 3.32 -12.30
N ALA A 57 -19.41 3.63 -11.09
CA ALA A 57 -19.14 5.01 -10.67
C ALA A 57 -18.05 5.66 -11.55
N ASP A 58 -16.98 4.93 -11.85
CA ASP A 58 -15.89 5.43 -12.70
C ASP A 58 -16.34 5.63 -14.15
N LEU A 59 -17.13 4.71 -14.70
CA LEU A 59 -17.69 4.85 -16.05
C LEU A 59 -18.63 6.05 -16.15
N GLN A 60 -19.49 6.26 -15.15
CA GLN A 60 -20.36 7.42 -15.11
C GLN A 60 -19.54 8.71 -15.12
N LYS A 61 -18.50 8.80 -14.30
CA LYS A 61 -17.60 9.95 -14.28
C LYS A 61 -16.89 10.16 -15.63
N ALA A 62 -16.46 9.09 -16.29
CA ALA A 62 -15.84 9.18 -17.61
C ALA A 62 -16.81 9.70 -18.68
N VAL A 63 -18.09 9.34 -18.59
CA VAL A 63 -19.16 9.91 -19.45
C VAL A 63 -19.38 11.39 -19.15
N GLU A 64 -19.48 11.77 -17.88
CA GLU A 64 -19.63 13.17 -17.46
C GLU A 64 -18.47 14.06 -17.92
N LEU A 65 -17.26 13.50 -17.94
CA LEU A 65 -16.06 14.16 -18.46
C LEU A 65 -15.92 14.10 -19.99
N ASN A 66 -16.92 13.56 -20.70
CA ASN A 66 -16.93 13.37 -22.15
C ASN A 66 -15.71 12.60 -22.68
N GLN A 67 -15.16 11.69 -21.87
CA GLN A 67 -14.02 10.85 -22.26
C GLN A 67 -14.47 9.62 -23.04
N ILE A 68 -15.68 9.13 -22.75
CA ILE A 68 -16.33 8.02 -23.43
C ILE A 68 -17.82 8.32 -23.62
N THR A 69 -18.46 7.65 -24.56
CA THR A 69 -19.92 7.73 -24.71
C THR A 69 -20.64 6.81 -23.73
N ALA A 70 -21.91 7.10 -23.44
CA ALA A 70 -22.76 6.25 -22.60
C ALA A 70 -22.88 4.82 -23.15
N GLU A 71 -22.93 4.66 -24.49
CA GLU A 71 -22.98 3.35 -25.14
C GLU A 71 -21.68 2.57 -24.95
N GLN A 72 -20.53 3.25 -24.95
CA GLN A 72 -19.23 2.62 -24.70
C GLN A 72 -19.13 2.13 -23.25
N ALA A 73 -19.60 2.95 -22.29
CA ALA A 73 -19.68 2.58 -20.89
C ALA A 73 -20.56 1.32 -20.69
N ALA A 74 -21.77 1.32 -21.26
CA ALA A 74 -22.71 0.19 -21.14
C ALA A 74 -22.15 -1.11 -21.72
N ARG A 75 -21.50 -1.05 -22.90
CA ARG A 75 -20.86 -2.22 -23.53
C ARG A 75 -19.69 -2.76 -22.71
N PHE A 76 -18.90 -1.87 -22.12
CA PHE A 76 -17.80 -2.24 -21.25
C PHE A 76 -18.31 -2.92 -19.98
N GLU A 77 -19.32 -2.34 -19.33
CA GLU A 77 -19.93 -2.90 -18.12
C GLU A 77 -20.50 -4.30 -18.36
N ALA A 78 -21.26 -4.50 -19.45
CA ALA A 78 -21.79 -5.81 -19.81
C ALA A 78 -20.70 -6.86 -20.06
N LYS A 79 -19.63 -6.48 -20.76
CA LYS A 79 -18.49 -7.37 -21.03
C LYS A 79 -17.72 -7.71 -19.76
N LEU A 80 -17.59 -6.76 -18.84
CA LEU A 80 -16.89 -6.98 -17.58
C LEU A 80 -17.73 -7.82 -16.61
N ALA A 81 -19.04 -7.57 -16.54
CA ALA A 81 -19.99 -8.34 -15.75
C ALA A 81 -19.96 -9.82 -16.13
N GLY A 82 -20.02 -10.16 -17.44
CA GLY A 82 -19.92 -11.55 -17.90
C GLY A 82 -18.61 -12.24 -17.48
N ARG A 83 -17.50 -11.50 -17.44
CA ARG A 83 -16.18 -12.03 -17.00
C ARG A 83 -16.04 -12.18 -15.49
N ILE A 84 -16.67 -11.31 -14.71
CA ILE A 84 -16.57 -11.29 -13.25
C ILE A 84 -17.60 -12.22 -12.60
N LEU A 85 -18.79 -12.32 -13.20
CA LEU A 85 -19.92 -13.11 -12.68
C LEU A 85 -20.02 -14.52 -13.30
N GLY A 86 -19.22 -14.83 -14.32
CA GLY A 86 -19.08 -16.20 -14.84
C GLY A 86 -20.07 -16.60 -15.94
N GLU A 87 -20.75 -15.64 -16.58
CA GLU A 87 -21.52 -15.89 -17.82
C GLU A 87 -20.65 -15.55 -19.05
N ALA A 88 -19.73 -16.46 -19.40
CA ALA A 88 -19.05 -16.46 -20.69
C ALA A 88 -18.64 -17.89 -21.08
#